data_AF-A0A0G0I0R9-F1
#
_entry.id   AF-A0A0G0I0R9-F1
#
_cell.length_a   1.000
_cell.length_b   1.000
_cell.length_c   1.000
_cell.angle_alpha   90.00
_cell.angle_beta   90.00
_cell.angle_gamma   90.00
#
_symmetry.space_group_name_H-M   'P 1'
#
loop_
_entity.id
_entity.type
_entity.pdbx_description
1 polymer ?
#
loop_
_entity_poly.entity_id
_entity_poly.type
_entity_poly.pdbx_seq_one_letter_code
_entity_poly.pdbx_strand_id
1 'polypeptide(L)'
;MKNPDIIIFDEATSSLDQESEQFIQQTINELKGVKTLFIVSHRPTILHNVDIMLTVNNKTVTVTQPHMPYVSADSGPAITTL
;
A
#
# COMPACT_ATOMS: atom_id res chain seq x y z
N MET A 1 11.74 23.95 -4.96
CA MET A 1 11.14 22.64 -5.31
C MET A 1 10.58 22.03 -4.03
N LYS A 2 9.35 21.51 -4.02
CA LYS A 2 8.78 20.86 -2.82
C LYS A 2 9.22 19.39 -2.81
N ASN A 3 9.80 18.93 -1.69
CA ASN A 3 10.19 17.53 -1.46
C ASN A 3 9.25 16.95 -0.39
N PRO A 4 7.99 16.62 -0.72
CA PRO A 4 7.03 16.15 0.27
C PRO A 4 7.46 14.81 0.85
N ASP A 5 7.18 14.57 2.13
CA ASP A 5 7.47 13.29 2.78
C ASP A 5 6.36 12.24 2.57
N ILE A 6 5.18 12.70 2.18
CA ILE A 6 4.01 11.87 1.86
C ILE A 6 3.62 12.10 0.41
N ILE A 7 3.53 11.01 -0.35
CA ILE A 7 3.11 11.01 -1.75
C ILE A 7 1.85 10.15 -1.87
N ILE A 8 0.82 10.70 -2.49
CA ILE A 8 -0.46 10.02 -2.70
C ILE A 8 -0.59 9.69 -4.19
N PHE A 9 -0.72 8.41 -4.49
CA PHE A 9 -1.09 7.91 -5.81
C PHE A 9 -2.56 7.49 -5.76
N ASP A 10 -3.41 8.22 -6.46
CA ASP A 10 -4.83 7.90 -6.58
C ASP A 10 -5.12 7.43 -8.01
N GLU A 11 -5.71 6.25 -8.16
CA GLU A 11 -6.06 5.68 -9.46
C GLU A 11 -7.34 6.35 -10.01
N ALA A 12 -7.25 7.63 -10.34
CA ALA A 12 -8.36 8.43 -10.87
C ALA A 12 -8.73 8.09 -12.34
N THR A 13 -7.94 7.26 -13.03
CA THR A 13 -8.16 6.84 -14.42
C THR A 13 -7.62 5.44 -14.63
N SER A 14 -8.50 4.47 -14.85
CA SER A 14 -8.19 3.04 -15.03
C SER A 14 -7.50 2.69 -16.35
N SER A 15 -7.02 3.69 -17.10
CA SER A 15 -6.46 3.54 -18.44
C SER A 15 -4.93 3.34 -18.45
N LEU A 16 -4.33 2.99 -17.31
CA LEU A 16 -2.90 2.68 -17.27
C LEU A 16 -2.65 1.37 -18.02
N ASP A 17 -1.90 1.47 -19.11
CA ASP A 17 -1.35 0.33 -19.84
C ASP A 17 -0.23 -0.37 -19.04
N GLN A 18 0.24 -1.50 -19.56
CA GLN A 18 1.27 -2.32 -18.91
C GLN A 18 2.59 -1.57 -18.69
N GLU A 19 2.96 -0.65 -19.60
CA GLU A 19 4.17 0.17 -19.48
C GLU A 19 4.04 1.17 -18.33
N SER A 20 2.87 1.79 -18.21
CA SER A 20 2.54 2.70 -17.12
C SER A 20 2.55 2.00 -15.76
N GLU A 21 2.09 0.75 -15.67
CA GLU A 21 2.22 -0.07 -14.46
C GLU A 21 3.68 -0.31 -14.06
N GLN A 22 4.53 -0.67 -15.04
CA GLN A 22 5.95 -0.91 -14.78
C GLN A 22 6.65 0.33 -14.25
N PHE A 23 6.36 1.50 -14.83
CA PHE A 23 6.91 2.77 -14.38
C PHE A 23 6.49 3.12 -12.94
N ILE A 24 5.22 2.93 -12.61
CA ILE A 24 4.71 3.13 -11.25
C ILE A 24 5.40 2.18 -10.28
N GLN A 25 5.55 0.90 -10.66
CA GLN A 25 6.21 -0.08 -9.81
C GLN A 25 7.69 0.27 -9.55
N GLN A 26 8.40 0.75 -10.57
CA GLN A 26 9.76 1.24 -10.41
C GLN A 26 9.81 2.43 -9.46
N THR A 27 8.90 3.40 -9.63
CA THR A 27 8.80 4.58 -8.77
C THR A 27 8.54 4.21 -7.31
N ILE A 28 7.63 3.26 -7.06
CA ILE A 28 7.36 2.75 -5.70
C ILE A 28 8.62 2.16 -5.09
N ASN A 29 9.37 1.35 -5.85
CA ASN A 29 10.59 0.71 -5.37
C ASN A 29 11.69 1.72 -5.04
N GLU A 30 11.85 2.77 -5.85
CA GLU A 30 12.84 3.83 -5.63
C GLU A 30 12.51 4.68 -4.39
N LEU A 31 11.22 4.92 -4.14
CA LEU A 31 10.76 5.76 -3.03
C LEU A 31 10.58 4.97 -1.73
N LYS A 32 10.52 3.64 -1.79
CA LYS A 32 10.35 2.77 -0.63
C LYS A 32 11.50 2.98 0.37
N GLY A 33 11.14 3.18 1.64
CA GLY A 33 12.11 3.47 2.72
C GLY A 33 12.64 4.91 2.74
N VAL A 34 12.33 5.72 1.73
CA VAL A 34 12.71 7.14 1.66
C VAL A 34 11.50 8.05 1.89
N LYS A 35 10.32 7.66 1.38
CA LYS A 35 9.06 8.41 1.44
C LYS A 35 7.91 7.53 1.92
N THR A 36 6.90 8.17 2.51
CA THR A 36 5.62 7.51 2.79
C THR A 36 4.75 7.57 1.55
N LEU A 37 4.33 6.40 1.06
CA LEU A 37 3.46 6.28 -0.11
C LEU A 37 2.06 5.85 0.33
N PHE A 38 1.04 6.58 -0.10
CA PHE A 38 -0.36 6.17 0.03
C PHE A 38 -0.90 5.89 -1.37
N ILE A 39 -1.21 4.62 -1.65
CA ILE A 39 -1.58 4.19 -2.99
C ILE A 39 -2.99 3.63 -2.93
N VAL A 40 -3.89 4.18 -3.74
CA VAL A 40 -5.23 3.63 -3.97
C VAL A 40 -5.20 2.96 -5.33
N SER A 41 -5.37 1.63 -5.37
CA SER A 41 -5.44 0.90 -6.63
C SER A 41 -6.29 -0.36 -6.52
N HIS A 42 -6.85 -0.77 -7.66
CA HIS A 42 -7.50 -2.06 -7.84
C HIS A 42 -6.60 -3.10 -8.51
N ARG A 43 -5.32 -2.76 -8.76
CA ARG A 43 -4.35 -3.61 -9.48
C ARG A 43 -3.49 -4.42 -8.52
N PRO A 44 -3.61 -5.75 -8.48
CA PRO A 44 -2.82 -6.59 -7.57
C PRO A 44 -1.32 -6.43 -7.75
N THR A 45 -0.84 -6.19 -8.98
CA THR A 45 0.58 -5.99 -9.32
C THR A 45 1.23 -4.89 -8.48
N ILE A 46 0.54 -3.76 -8.31
CA ILE A 46 0.99 -2.62 -7.50
C ILE A 46 0.90 -2.94 -6.00
N LEU A 47 -0.14 -3.69 -5.60
CA LEU A 47 -0.45 -3.97 -4.20
C LEU A 47 0.47 -5.03 -3.56
N HIS A 48 1.18 -5.85 -4.34
CA HIS A 48 2.05 -6.91 -3.80
C HIS A 48 3.27 -6.38 -3.02
N ASN A 49 3.70 -5.14 -3.26
CA ASN A 49 4.95 -4.58 -2.71
C ASN A 49 4.75 -3.57 -1.57
N VAL A 50 3.53 -3.44 -1.05
CA VAL A 50 3.18 -2.51 0.04
C VAL A 50 3.50 -3.08 1.41
N ASP A 51 3.81 -2.19 2.37
CA ASP A 51 4.08 -2.59 3.75
C ASP A 51 2.79 -2.88 4.52
N ILE A 52 1.72 -2.13 4.21
CA ILE A 52 0.37 -2.27 4.79
C ILE A 52 -0.64 -2.21 3.65
N MET A 53 -1.61 -3.13 3.67
CA MET A 53 -2.73 -3.14 2.74
C MET A 53 -4.03 -2.90 3.49
N LEU A 54 -4.78 -1.87 3.06
CA LEU A 54 -6.10 -1.53 3.57
C LEU A 54 -7.15 -1.97 2.54
N THR A 55 -7.92 -3.01 2.85
CA THR A 55 -9.01 -3.47 1.99
C THR A 55 -10.32 -2.85 2.46
N VAL A 56 -10.95 -2.05 1.61
CA VAL A 56 -12.27 -1.47 1.87
C VAL A 56 -13.34 -2.34 1.20
N ASN A 57 -14.23 -2.92 2.00
CA ASN A 57 -15.35 -3.72 1.51
C ASN A 57 -16.57 -3.52 2.40
N ASN A 58 -17.75 -3.26 1.80
CA ASN A 58 -19.02 -3.09 2.52
C ASN A 58 -18.95 -2.07 3.67
N LYS A 59 -18.23 -0.95 3.47
CA LYS A 59 -17.97 0.11 4.47
C LYS A 59 -17.12 -0.35 5.67
N THR A 60 -16.54 -1.54 5.60
CA THR A 60 -15.57 -2.05 6.57
C THR A 60 -14.17 -1.96 5.98
N VAL A 61 -13.17 -1.73 6.85
CA VAL A 61 -11.75 -1.72 6.48
C VAL A 61 -11.06 -2.90 7.18
N THR A 62 -10.40 -3.75 6.39
CA THR A 62 -9.51 -4.80 6.90
C THR A 62 -8.07 -4.40 6.66
N VAL A 63 -7.22 -4.56 7.68
CA VAL A 63 -5.79 -4.25 7.62
C VAL A 63 -5.01 -5.55 7.51
N THR A 64 -4.11 -5.65 6.53
CA THR A 64 -3.16 -6.77 6.40
C THR A 64 -1.75 -6.24 6.15
N GLN A 65 -0.75 -7.06 6.49
CA GLN A 65 0.67 -6.75 6.27
C GLN A 65 1.26 -7.84 5.37
N PRO A 66 1.30 -7.64 4.04
CA PRO A 66 1.70 -8.68 3.09
C PRO A 66 3.15 -9.16 3.29
N HIS A 67 4.00 -8.33 3.89
CA HIS A 67 5.43 -8.58 4.02
C HIS A 67 5.89 -8.91 5.46
N MET A 68 4.96 -9.01 6.43
CA MET A 68 5.33 -9.42 7.78
C MET A 68 5.28 -10.95 7.90
N PRO A 69 6.37 -11.63 8.28
CA PRO A 69 6.28 -13.05 8.62
C PRO A 69 5.29 -13.20 9.77
N TYR A 70 4.36 -14.16 9.63
CA TYR A 70 3.40 -14.50 10.67
C TYR A 70 4.12 -14.69 12.01
N VAL A 71 3.89 -13.78 12.96
CA VAL A 71 4.33 -13.95 14.34
C VAL A 71 3.15 -14.57 15.08
N SER A 72 3.31 -15.79 15.59
CA SER A 72 2.28 -16.49 16.35
C SER A 72 1.76 -15.63 17.49
N ALA A 73 0.44 -15.54 17.62
CA ALA A 73 -0.31 -14.67 18.54
C ALA A 73 -0.18 -15.01 20.05
N ASP A 74 0.86 -15.73 20.46
CA ASP A 74 1.06 -16.17 21.86
C ASP A 74 1.88 -15.20 22.73
N SER A 75 1.99 -13.93 22.31
CA SER A 75 2.45 -12.85 23.18
C SER A 75 1.73 -11.55 22.81
N GLY A 76 0.73 -11.17 23.60
CA GLY A 76 -0.21 -10.06 23.33
C GLY A 76 0.40 -8.63 23.34
N PRO A 77 -0.38 -7.53 23.46
CA PRO A 77 -1.81 -7.47 23.81
C PRO A 77 -2.74 -7.12 22.64
N ALA A 78 -4.02 -7.42 22.85
CA ALA A 78 -5.14 -7.11 21.97
C ALA A 78 -5.17 -5.63 21.56
N ILE A 79 -5.27 -5.37 20.26
CA ILE A 79 -5.59 -4.04 19.76
C ILE A 79 -7.05 -3.79 20.10
N THR A 80 -7.29 -2.94 21.10
CA THR A 80 -8.61 -2.36 21.40
C THR A 80 -9.05 -1.53 20.20
N THR A 81 -10.10 -1.97 19.52
CA THR A 81 -10.84 -1.15 18.55
C THR A 81 -11.49 0.02 19.30
N LEU A 82 -11.21 1.25 18.86
CA LEU A 82 -11.93 2.47 19.26
C LEU A 82 -13.34 2.47 18.66
#